data_AF-A0AA97BF08-F1
#
_entry.id   AF-A0AA97BF08-F1
#
_cell.length_a   1.000
_cell.length_b   1.000
_cell.length_c   1.000
_cell.angle_alpha   90.00
_cell.angle_beta   90.00
_cell.angle_gamma   90.00
#
_symmetry.space_group_name_H-M   'P 1'
#
loop_
_entity.id
_entity.type
_entity.pdbx_description
1 polymer ?
#
loop_
_entity_poly.entity_id
_entity_poly.type
_entity_poly.pdbx_seq_one_letter_code
_entity_poly.pdbx_strand_id
1 'polypeptide(L)'
;MIKLNNMRAWGTEVGSDETLRLDEISLLTTPAMIRTLGVFLITAAYEMEENDTEHIHLQDLSSNFSHKKHVDIVLVNQNKFKNR
;
A
#
# COMPACT_ATOMS: atom_id res chain seq x y z
N MET A 1 -9.14 -4.10 -22.22
CA MET A 1 -7.78 -4.07 -21.64
C MET A 1 -7.67 -2.85 -20.75
N ILE A 2 -7.06 -3.00 -19.57
CA ILE A 2 -6.79 -1.89 -18.65
C ILE A 2 -5.47 -1.23 -19.07
N LYS A 3 -5.42 0.10 -19.08
CA LYS A 3 -4.18 0.86 -19.27
C LYS A 3 -3.60 1.16 -17.89
N LEU A 4 -2.31 0.88 -17.72
CA LEU A 4 -1.59 1.14 -16.47
C LEU A 4 -0.60 2.28 -16.66
N ASN A 5 -0.48 3.13 -15.65
CA ASN A 5 0.60 4.13 -15.55
C ASN A 5 1.82 3.51 -14.87
N ASN A 6 2.96 4.20 -14.90
CA ASN A 6 4.16 3.76 -14.19
C ASN A 6 3.87 3.59 -12.69
N MET A 7 4.24 2.44 -12.14
CA MET A 7 4.15 2.12 -10.72
C MET A 7 5.51 1.63 -10.23
N ARG A 8 5.87 2.00 -9.00
CA ARG A 8 7.04 1.48 -8.31
C ARG A 8 6.58 0.87 -6.99
N ALA A 9 7.14 -0.28 -6.65
CA ALA A 9 6.88 -0.98 -5.40
C ALA A 9 8.18 -1.11 -4.62
N TRP A 10 8.05 -1.09 -3.30
CA TRP A 10 9.14 -1.36 -2.38
C TRP A 10 8.69 -2.32 -1.29
N GLY A 11 9.64 -3.05 -0.73
CA GLY A 11 9.43 -3.93 0.41
C GLY A 11 10.48 -3.69 1.47
N THR A 12 10.11 -3.94 2.72
CA THR A 12 10.99 -3.86 3.88
C THR A 12 10.95 -5.23 4.58
N GLU A 13 12.11 -5.80 4.85
CA GLU A 13 12.21 -7.09 5.51
C GLU A 13 11.81 -6.99 7.00
N VAL A 14 11.24 -8.06 7.55
CA VAL A 14 10.87 -8.13 8.96
C VAL A 14 12.10 -7.93 9.85
N GLY A 15 12.07 -6.87 10.66
CA GLY A 15 13.16 -6.53 11.58
C GLY A 15 14.32 -5.75 10.93
N SER A 16 14.15 -5.34 9.66
CA SER A 16 15.05 -4.42 8.97
C SER A 16 14.37 -3.08 8.74
N ASP A 17 15.15 -2.01 8.72
CA ASP A 17 14.72 -0.69 8.25
C ASP A 17 15.12 -0.46 6.79
N GLU A 18 15.79 -1.43 6.16
CA GLU A 18 16.22 -1.35 4.77
C GLU A 18 15.04 -1.64 3.83
N THR A 19 14.83 -0.69 2.92
CA THR A 19 13.77 -0.75 1.91
C THR A 19 14.38 -1.07 0.55
N LEU A 20 13.91 -2.13 -0.09
CA LEU A 20 14.34 -2.57 -1.42
C LEU A 20 13.25 -2.34 -2.48
N ARG A 21 13.66 -2.00 -3.70
CA ARG A 21 12.73 -1.88 -4.83
C ARG A 21 12.34 -3.27 -5.34
N LEU A 22 11.06 -3.47 -5.63
CA LEU A 22 10.49 -4.74 -6.07
C LEU A 22 10.10 -4.72 -7.54
N ASP A 23 10.30 -5.85 -8.22
CA ASP A 23 9.75 -6.13 -9.55
C ASP A 23 8.38 -6.83 -9.48
N GLU A 24 8.10 -7.53 -8.37
CA GLU A 24 6.84 -8.23 -8.11
C GLU A 24 6.41 -8.10 -6.64
N ILE A 25 5.10 -8.05 -6.40
CA ILE A 25 4.50 -8.28 -5.07
C ILE A 25 3.61 -9.53 -5.15
N SER A 26 3.94 -10.58 -4.40
CA SER A 26 3.10 -11.77 -4.25
C SER A 26 2.40 -11.74 -2.88
N LEU A 27 1.07 -11.91 -2.86
CA LEU A 27 0.28 -11.89 -1.63
C LEU A 27 -0.30 -13.28 -1.34
N LEU A 28 0.10 -13.90 -0.22
CA LEU A 28 -0.51 -15.11 0.29
C LEU A 28 -1.65 -14.75 1.25
N THR A 29 -2.89 -14.80 0.76
CA THR A 29 -4.05 -14.37 1.56
C THR A 29 -5.36 -15.01 1.10
N THR A 30 -6.45 -14.71 1.82
CA THR A 30 -7.79 -15.25 1.52
C THR A 30 -8.55 -14.34 0.54
N PRO A 31 -9.55 -14.88 -0.20
CA PRO A 31 -10.40 -14.06 -1.07
C PRO A 31 -11.15 -12.93 -0.34
N ALA A 32 -11.51 -13.14 0.93
CA ALA A 32 -12.14 -12.11 1.74
C ALA A 32 -11.18 -10.94 1.98
N MET A 33 -9.93 -11.23 2.31
CA MET A 33 -8.91 -10.21 2.49
C MET A 33 -8.58 -9.48 1.18
N ILE A 34 -8.59 -10.16 0.03
CA ILE A 34 -8.42 -9.52 -1.28
C ILE A 34 -9.51 -8.45 -1.51
N ARG A 35 -10.77 -8.73 -1.13
CA ARG A 35 -11.86 -7.73 -1.24
C ARG A 35 -11.62 -6.55 -0.30
N THR A 36 -11.19 -6.80 0.93
CA THR A 36 -10.83 -5.73 1.88
C THR A 36 -9.69 -4.86 1.33
N LEU A 37 -8.67 -5.47 0.72
CA LEU A 37 -7.61 -4.74 0.04
C LEU A 37 -8.14 -3.91 -1.12
N GLY A 38 -9.08 -4.45 -1.92
CA GLY A 38 -9.72 -3.69 -2.99
C GLY A 38 -10.42 -2.43 -2.50
N VAL A 39 -11.18 -2.53 -1.40
CA VAL A 39 -11.82 -1.35 -0.77
C VAL A 39 -10.77 -0.34 -0.30
N PHE A 40 -9.72 -0.81 0.37
CA PHE A 40 -8.61 0.05 0.82
C PHE A 40 -7.96 0.81 -0.34
N LEU A 41 -7.58 0.11 -1.42
CA LEU A 41 -6.95 0.72 -2.59
C LEU A 41 -7.85 1.79 -3.23
N ILE A 42 -9.16 1.54 -3.32
CA ILE A 42 -10.14 2.48 -3.88
C ILE A 42 -10.27 3.71 -2.98
N THR A 43 -10.46 3.52 -1.67
CA THR A 43 -10.55 4.63 -0.71
C THR A 43 -9.29 5.49 -0.74
N ALA A 44 -8.12 4.86 -0.72
CA ALA A 44 -6.86 5.59 -0.77
C ALA A 44 -6.70 6.41 -2.04
N ALA A 45 -7.14 5.92 -3.20
CA ALA A 45 -7.12 6.68 -4.44
C ALA A 45 -7.96 7.97 -4.33
N TYR A 46 -9.16 7.89 -3.75
CA TYR A 46 -10.00 9.08 -3.51
C TYR A 46 -9.34 10.06 -2.53
N GLU A 47 -8.79 9.57 -1.43
CA GLU A 47 -8.10 10.42 -0.44
C GLU A 47 -6.85 11.12 -1.01
N MET A 48 -6.15 10.48 -1.94
CA MET A 48 -5.01 11.08 -2.65
C MET A 48 -5.43 12.15 -3.66
N GLU A 49 -6.59 11.97 -4.30
CA GLU A 49 -7.10 12.88 -5.34
C GLU A 49 -7.79 14.10 -4.73
N GLU A 50 -8.68 13.89 -3.76
CA GLU A 50 -9.57 14.92 -3.21
C GLU A 50 -8.95 15.66 -2.00
N ASN A 51 -8.20 14.94 -1.17
CA ASN A 51 -7.68 15.46 0.10
C ASN A 51 -6.17 15.71 0.09
N ASP A 52 -5.54 15.61 -1.09
CA ASP A 52 -4.10 15.86 -1.29
C ASP A 52 -3.18 14.97 -0.44
N THR A 53 -3.67 13.79 -0.03
CA THR A 53 -2.98 12.93 0.93
C THR A 53 -1.68 12.38 0.33
N GLU A 54 -0.57 12.50 1.06
CA GLU A 54 0.76 12.06 0.59
C GLU A 54 0.93 10.54 0.63
N HIS A 55 0.47 9.89 1.70
CA HIS A 55 0.53 8.45 1.86
C HIS A 55 -0.53 7.96 2.85
N ILE A 56 -0.95 6.70 2.71
CA ILE A 56 -1.99 6.08 3.52
C ILE A 56 -1.55 4.67 3.88
N HIS A 57 -1.70 4.30 5.15
CA HIS A 57 -1.38 2.97 5.64
C HIS A 57 -2.64 2.11 5.80
N LEU A 58 -2.53 0.82 5.47
CA LEU A 58 -3.60 -0.15 5.73
C LEU A 58 -3.86 -0.29 7.24
N GLN A 59 -2.82 -0.20 8.06
CA GLN A 59 -2.95 -0.31 9.52
C GLN A 59 -3.86 0.77 10.13
N ASP A 60 -3.92 1.96 9.54
CA ASP A 60 -4.71 3.08 10.07
C ASP A 60 -6.22 2.80 9.97
N LEU A 61 -6.62 1.92 9.05
CA LEU A 61 -8.01 1.56 8.81
C LEU A 61 -8.44 0.30 9.58
N SER A 62 -7.51 -0.37 10.25
CA SER A 62 -7.74 -1.67 10.90
C SER A 62 -7.53 -1.57 12.41
N SER A 63 -8.63 -1.61 13.15
CA SER A 63 -8.61 -1.62 14.63
C SER A 63 -7.99 -2.89 15.23
N ASN A 64 -7.79 -3.94 14.42
CA ASN A 64 -7.19 -5.21 14.81
C ASN A 64 -5.81 -5.45 14.18
N PHE A 65 -5.15 -4.41 13.66
CA PHE A 65 -3.83 -4.52 13.08
C PHE A 65 -2.79 -4.99 14.11
N SER A 66 -1.78 -5.74 13.66
CA SER A 66 -0.70 -6.24 14.51
C SER A 66 0.56 -6.39 13.70
N HIS A 67 1.60 -5.60 14.02
CA HIS A 67 2.91 -5.67 13.37
C HIS A 67 3.60 -7.05 13.49
N LYS A 68 3.13 -7.93 14.38
CA LYS A 68 3.64 -9.30 14.52
C LYS A 68 2.95 -10.31 13.59
N LYS A 69 1.76 -9.99 13.07
CA LYS A 69 0.91 -10.94 12.34
C LYS A 69 0.51 -10.45 10.95
N HIS A 70 0.55 -9.14 10.73
CA HIS A 70 0.06 -8.50 9.53
C HIS A 70 1.19 -7.72 8.85
N VAL A 71 1.13 -7.71 7.53
CA VAL A 71 1.95 -6.84 6.69
C VAL A 71 1.17 -5.53 6.52
N ASP A 72 1.84 -4.40 6.76
CA ASP A 72 1.26 -3.11 6.44
C ASP A 72 1.45 -2.82 4.94
N ILE A 73 0.42 -2.26 4.31
CA ILE A 73 0.48 -1.85 2.90
C ILE A 73 0.36 -0.34 2.89
N VAL A 74 1.40 0.31 2.39
CA VAL A 74 1.49 1.77 2.31
C VAL A 74 1.33 2.19 0.86
N LEU A 75 0.32 3.02 0.60
CA LEU A 75 0.12 3.62 -0.70
C LEU A 75 0.66 5.04 -0.67
N VAL A 76 1.50 5.39 -1.64
CA VAL A 76 2.18 6.67 -1.69
C VAL A 76 1.75 7.43 -2.95
N ASN A 77 1.31 8.66 -2.78
CA ASN A 77 0.87 9.52 -3.86
C ASN A 77 2.08 9.99 -4.67
N GLN A 78 2.24 9.44 -5.88
CA GLN A 78 3.38 9.76 -6.74
C GLN A 78 3.46 11.24 -7.10
N ASN A 79 2.33 11.95 -7.18
CA ASN A 79 2.32 13.38 -7.49
C ASN A 79 2.87 14.24 -6.35
N LYS A 80 2.98 13.67 -5.15
CA LYS A 80 3.52 14.31 -3.94
C LYS A 80 4.85 13.74 -3.48
N PHE A 81 5.23 12.59 -4.01
CA PHE A 81 6.53 11.99 -3.74
C PHE A 81 7.66 12.87 -4.31
N LYS A 82 8.19 13.76 -3.47
CA LYS A 82 9.46 14.44 -3.73
C LYS A 82 10.55 13.40 -3.54
N ASN A 83 11.30 13.09 -4.61
CA ASN A 83 12.52 12.29 -4.50
C ASN A 83 13.35 12.81 -3.31
N ARG A 84 13.46 12.01 -2.25
CA ARG A 84 14.54 12.15 -1.28
C ARG A 84 15.72 11.34 -1.80
#